data_AF-A0A2P5GTY6-F1
#
_entry.id   AF-A0A2P5GTY6-F1
#
_cell.length_a   1.000
_cell.length_b   1.000
_cell.length_c   1.000
_cell.angle_alpha   90.00
_cell.angle_beta   90.00
_cell.angle_gamma   90.00
#
_symmetry.space_group_name_H-M   'P 1'
#
loop_
_entity.id
_entity.type
_entity.pdbx_description
1 polymer ?
#
loop_
_entity_poly.entity_id
_entity_poly.type
_entity_poly.pdbx_seq_one_letter_code
_entity_poly.pdbx_strand_id
1 'polypeptide(L)'
;MGLLIKAMLGALVVVLIGLLAKTKNYYIAGLVPLFPTFALIAHYIVANERGTEALRTTIVFGMWSIIPYFLYLLTLWFFTGVMRLPLALGWAVLCWSLSAWLLILVWSRFH
;
A
#
# COMPACT_ATOMS: atom_id res chain seq x y z
N MET A 1 -2.07 -15.20 -22.76
CA MET A 1 -1.80 -13.76 -22.99
C MET A 1 -2.02 -12.87 -21.77
N GLY A 2 -3.08 -13.06 -20.96
CA GLY A 2 -3.33 -12.19 -19.80
C GLY A 2 -2.22 -12.15 -18.73
N LEU A 3 -1.53 -13.27 -18.47
CA LEU A 3 -0.40 -13.34 -17.52
C LEU A 3 0.83 -12.56 -18.00
N LEU A 4 1.17 -12.66 -19.29
CA LEU A 4 2.30 -11.94 -19.90
C LEU A 4 2.13 -10.42 -19.78
N ILE A 5 0.94 -9.90 -20.10
CA ILE A 5 0.67 -8.45 -20.01
C ILE A 5 0.76 -7.95 -18.57
N LYS A 6 0.20 -8.67 -17.60
CA LYS A 6 0.28 -8.32 -16.17
C LYS A 6 1.73 -8.32 -15.67
N ALA A 7 2.53 -9.31 -16.07
CA ALA A 7 3.94 -9.39 -15.73
C ALA A 7 4.74 -8.22 -16.33
N MET A 8 4.49 -7.87 -17.60
CA MET A 8 5.13 -6.74 -18.27
C MET A 8 4.78 -5.40 -17.61
N LEU A 9 3.53 -5.21 -17.17
CA LEU A 9 3.12 -4.01 -16.43
C LEU A 9 3.85 -3.89 -15.09
N GLY A 10 3.98 -5.00 -14.35
CA GLY A 10 4.77 -5.03 -13.11
C GLY A 10 6.25 -4.68 -13.36
N ALA A 11 6.85 -5.27 -14.39
CA ALA A 11 8.23 -4.97 -14.78
C ALA A 11 8.40 -3.50 -15.19
N LEU A 12 7.47 -2.94 -15.96
CA LEU A 12 7.48 -1.53 -16.35
C LEU A 12 7.45 -0.61 -15.13
N VAL A 13 6.58 -0.89 -14.14
CA VAL A 13 6.50 -0.12 -12.90
C VAL A 13 7.83 -0.16 -12.14
N VAL A 14 8.45 -1.34 -12.02
CA VAL A 14 9.76 -1.49 -11.36
C VAL A 14 10.85 -0.70 -12.09
N VAL A 15 10.87 -0.73 -13.42
CA VAL A 15 11.80 0.07 -14.23
C VAL A 15 11.58 1.56 -14.01
N LEU A 16 10.32 2.03 -14.02
CA LEU A 16 9.99 3.43 -13.77
C LEU A 16 10.45 3.90 -12.39
N ILE A 17 10.24 3.08 -11.34
CA ILE A 17 10.74 3.36 -9.99
C ILE A 17 12.27 3.51 -10.02
N GLY A 18 12.97 2.56 -10.66
CA GLY A 18 14.43 2.57 -10.75
C GLY A 18 14.99 3.77 -11.54
N LEU A 19 14.30 4.22 -12.59
CA LEU A 19 14.66 5.41 -13.35
C LEU A 19 14.42 6.68 -12.52
N LEU A 20 13.24 6.81 -11.90
CA LEU A 20 12.86 7.98 -11.10
C LEU A 20 13.76 8.15 -9.87
N ALA A 21 14.12 7.05 -9.20
CA ALA A 21 15.00 7.05 -8.04
C ALA A 21 16.41 7.62 -8.33
N LYS A 22 16.84 7.65 -9.60
CA LYS A 22 18.14 8.20 -10.03
C LYS A 22 18.07 9.67 -10.45
N THR A 23 16.88 10.26 -10.51
CA THR A 23 16.69 11.67 -10.89
C THR A 23 16.87 12.60 -9.68
N LYS A 24 16.93 13.92 -9.93
CA LYS A 24 16.91 14.93 -8.85
C LYS A 24 15.63 14.86 -7.99
N ASN A 25 14.55 14.32 -8.55
CA ASN A 25 13.25 14.19 -7.89
C ASN A 25 13.01 12.73 -7.45
N TYR A 26 14.00 12.09 -6.84
CA TYR A 26 13.95 10.67 -6.44
C TYR A 26 12.75 10.32 -5.55
N TYR A 27 12.23 11.27 -4.77
CA TYR A 27 11.05 11.10 -3.93
C TYR A 27 9.77 10.76 -4.73
N ILE A 28 9.71 11.13 -6.02
CA ILE A 28 8.60 10.77 -6.92
C ILE A 28 8.53 9.24 -7.12
N ALA A 29 9.66 8.53 -6.99
CA ALA A 29 9.65 7.07 -7.04
C ALA A 29 8.76 6.45 -5.95
N GLY A 30 8.56 7.15 -4.82
CA GLY A 30 7.64 6.75 -3.75
C GLY A 30 6.16 6.92 -4.11
N LEU A 31 5.81 7.77 -5.08
CA LEU A 31 4.43 7.96 -5.55
C LEU A 31 3.98 6.89 -6.53
N VAL A 32 4.90 6.34 -7.34
CA VAL A 32 4.58 5.32 -8.34
C VAL A 32 3.84 4.11 -7.74
N PRO A 33 4.30 3.48 -6.63
CA PRO A 33 3.59 2.36 -6.03
C PRO A 33 2.26 2.74 -5.36
N LEU A 34 1.98 4.04 -5.15
CA LEU A 34 0.69 4.50 -4.60
C LEU A 34 -0.44 4.50 -5.63
N PHE A 35 -0.13 4.27 -6.91
CA PHE A 35 -1.18 4.17 -7.92
C PHE A 35 -2.16 3.03 -7.54
N PRO A 36 -3.48 3.30 -7.43
CA PRO A 36 -4.40 2.45 -6.71
C PRO A 36 -4.90 1.24 -7.52
N THR A 37 -4.03 0.56 -8.27
CA THR A 37 -4.42 -0.56 -9.16
C THR A 37 -5.15 -1.66 -8.39
N PHE A 38 -4.58 -2.12 -7.27
CA PHE A 38 -5.20 -3.18 -6.47
C PHE A 38 -6.49 -2.71 -5.81
N ALA A 39 -6.55 -1.46 -5.35
CA ALA A 39 -7.76 -0.88 -4.80
C ALA A 39 -8.86 -0.74 -5.86
N LEU A 40 -8.53 -0.36 -7.09
CA LEU A 40 -9.47 -0.27 -8.21
C LEU A 40 -10.06 -1.65 -8.54
N ILE A 41 -9.23 -2.69 -8.59
CA ILE A 41 -9.68 -4.07 -8.79
C ILE A 41 -10.59 -4.50 -7.63
N ALA A 42 -10.20 -4.25 -6.38
CA ALA A 42 -11.00 -4.58 -5.21
C ALA A 42 -12.36 -3.87 -5.22
N HIS A 43 -12.39 -2.56 -5.50
CA HIS A 43 -13.63 -1.79 -5.61
C HIS A 43 -14.54 -2.34 -6.72
N TYR A 44 -13.98 -2.67 -7.88
CA TYR A 44 -14.76 -3.26 -8.97
C TYR A 44 -15.36 -4.62 -8.57
N ILE A 45 -14.58 -5.49 -7.94
CA ILE A 45 -15.04 -6.81 -7.49
C ILE A 45 -16.14 -6.65 -6.43
N VAL A 46 -15.90 -5.85 -5.39
CA VAL A 46 -16.87 -5.65 -4.30
C VAL A 46 -18.17 -5.04 -4.82
N ALA A 47 -18.11 -4.06 -5.71
CA ALA A 47 -19.30 -3.46 -6.30
C ALA A 47 -20.16 -4.48 -7.04
N ASN A 48 -19.54 -5.38 -7.79
CA ASN A 48 -20.24 -6.40 -8.56
C ASN A 48 -20.75 -7.56 -7.69
N GLU A 49 -20.00 -7.98 -6.68
CA GLU A 49 -20.34 -9.15 -5.84
C GLU A 49 -21.24 -8.82 -4.65
N ARG A 50 -21.11 -7.62 -4.07
CA ARG A 50 -21.75 -7.22 -2.80
C ARG A 50 -22.62 -5.97 -2.93
N GLY A 51 -22.63 -5.31 -4.09
CA GLY A 51 -23.38 -4.10 -4.34
C GLY A 51 -22.69 -2.81 -3.88
N THR A 52 -23.33 -1.67 -4.16
CA THR A 52 -22.76 -0.33 -3.95
C THR A 52 -22.69 0.09 -2.49
N GLU A 53 -23.56 -0.44 -1.63
CA GLU A 53 -23.53 -0.17 -0.18
C GLU A 53 -22.29 -0.78 0.47
N ALA A 54 -22.01 -2.06 0.19
CA ALA A 54 -20.80 -2.73 0.64
C ALA A 54 -19.53 -2.08 0.07
N LEU A 55 -19.58 -1.57 -1.17
CA LEU A 55 -18.49 -0.78 -1.73
C LEU A 55 -18.23 0.49 -0.91
N ARG A 56 -19.26 1.25 -0.53
CA ARG A 56 -19.10 2.46 0.29
C ARG A 56 -18.41 2.16 1.61
N THR A 57 -18.83 1.11 2.30
CA THR A 57 -18.20 0.61 3.53
C THR A 57 -16.73 0.22 3.29
N THR A 58 -16.44 -0.45 2.17
CA THR A 58 -15.07 -0.81 1.78
C THR A 58 -14.20 0.41 1.50
N ILE A 59 -14.74 1.44 0.85
CA ILE A 59 -14.03 2.70 0.60
C ILE A 59 -13.69 3.39 1.93
N VAL A 60 -14.65 3.46 2.87
CA VAL A 60 -14.41 4.04 4.20
C VAL A 60 -13.31 3.26 4.93
N PHE A 61 -13.37 1.93 4.95
CA PHE A 61 -12.28 1.12 5.50
C PHE A 61 -10.93 1.42 4.81
N GLY A 62 -10.94 1.55 3.48
CA GLY A 62 -9.79 1.96 2.68
C GLY A 62 -9.23 3.33 3.10
N MET A 63 -10.06 4.31 3.44
CA MET A 63 -9.61 5.60 3.97
C MET A 63 -8.91 5.44 5.33
N TRP A 64 -9.42 4.59 6.21
CA TRP A 64 -8.75 4.29 7.50
C TRP A 64 -7.45 3.52 7.31
N SER A 65 -7.29 2.77 6.22
CA SER A 65 -6.06 2.03 5.90
C SER A 65 -4.84 2.92 5.62
N ILE A 66 -5.04 4.23 5.48
CA ILE A 66 -3.95 5.23 5.45
C ILE A 66 -3.14 5.19 6.76
N ILE A 67 -3.77 4.85 7.90
CA ILE A 67 -3.11 4.80 9.21
C ILE A 67 -1.96 3.78 9.21
N PRO A 68 -2.17 2.48 8.85
CA PRO A 68 -1.07 1.53 8.70
C PRO A 68 0.04 2.00 7.77
N TYR A 69 -0.30 2.59 6.61
CA TYR A 69 0.70 3.09 5.67
C TYR A 69 1.52 4.25 6.24
N PHE A 70 0.88 5.18 6.94
CA PHE A 70 1.58 6.26 7.63
C PHE A 70 2.52 5.73 8.70
N LEU A 71 2.09 4.75 9.50
CA LEU A 71 2.93 4.12 10.52
C LEU A 71 4.13 3.38 9.92
N TYR A 72 3.95 2.71 8.77
CA TYR A 72 5.06 2.15 8.00
C TYR A 72 6.11 3.21 7.66
N LEU A 73 5.68 4.34 7.07
CA LEU A 73 6.57 5.43 6.68
C LEU A 73 7.27 6.07 7.88
N LEU A 74 6.53 6.34 8.94
CA LEU A 74 7.07 6.93 10.17
C LEU A 74 8.12 6.02 10.81
N THR A 75 7.83 4.72 10.89
CA THR A 75 8.75 3.72 11.43
C THR A 75 10.01 3.62 10.58
N LEU A 76 9.87 3.60 9.25
CA LEU A 76 11.01 3.53 8.34
C LEU A 76 11.87 4.81 8.41
N TRP A 77 11.24 5.98 8.45
CA TRP A 77 11.94 7.26 8.64
C TRP A 77 12.75 7.29 9.94
N PHE A 78 12.16 6.83 11.04
CA PHE A 78 12.84 6.79 12.33
C PHE A 78 13.99 5.76 12.34
N PHE A 79 13.73 4.52 11.94
CA PHE A 79 14.74 3.45 12.05
C PHE A 79 15.86 3.55 11.02
N THR A 80 15.63 4.13 9.84
CA THR A 80 16.72 4.40 8.90
C THR A 80 17.77 5.39 9.46
N GLY A 81 17.42 6.18 10.48
CA GLY A 81 18.37 7.03 11.21
C GLY A 81 19.20 6.31 12.28
N VAL A 82 18.82 5.09 12.69
CA VAL A 82 19.39 4.41 13.86
C VAL A 82 19.98 3.03 13.54
N MET A 83 19.52 2.36 12.48
CA MET A 83 19.93 0.99 12.15
C MET A 83 20.11 0.77 10.64
N ARG A 84 20.62 -0.42 10.27
CA ARG A 84 20.80 -0.81 8.86
C ARG A 84 19.46 -0.96 8.14
N LEU A 85 19.43 -0.60 6.86
CA LEU A 85 18.22 -0.59 6.02
C LEU A 85 17.40 -1.91 6.06
N PRO A 86 17.97 -3.12 5.97
CA PRO A 86 17.18 -4.35 6.02
C PRO A 86 16.42 -4.51 7.35
N LEU A 87 17.04 -4.13 8.47
CA LEU A 87 16.40 -4.17 9.79
C LEU A 87 15.31 -3.10 9.91
N ALA A 88 15.58 -1.89 9.41
CA ALA A 88 14.59 -0.81 9.40
C ALA A 88 13.34 -1.19 8.58
N LEU A 89 13.53 -1.81 7.40
CA LEU A 89 12.44 -2.35 6.59
C LEU A 89 11.67 -3.45 7.32
N GLY A 90 12.37 -4.37 7.99
CA GLY A 90 11.73 -5.42 8.80
C GLY A 90 10.83 -4.85 9.89
N TRP A 91 11.31 -3.86 10.64
CA TRP A 91 10.51 -3.19 11.66
C TRP A 91 9.34 -2.39 11.09
N ALA A 92 9.54 -1.69 9.97
CA ALA A 92 8.46 -0.96 9.31
C ALA A 92 7.33 -1.90 8.88
N VAL A 93 7.66 -3.08 8.35
CA VAL A 93 6.68 -4.12 8.02
C VAL A 93 5.97 -4.63 9.27
N LEU A 94 6.68 -4.89 10.37
CA LEU A 94 6.07 -5.32 11.62
C LEU A 94 5.06 -4.28 12.17
N CYS A 95 5.44 -3.01 12.21
CA CYS A 95 4.55 -1.93 12.64
C CYS A 95 3.33 -1.77 11.73
N TRP A 96 3.52 -1.91 10.42
CA TRP A 96 2.42 -1.95 9.46
C TRP A 96 1.46 -3.13 9.74
N SER A 97 1.99 -4.34 9.92
CA SER A 97 1.18 -5.54 10.17
C SER A 97 0.38 -5.43 11.47
N LEU A 98 1.01 -4.95 12.55
CA LEU A 98 0.35 -4.76 13.85
C LEU A 98 -0.76 -3.71 13.77
N SER A 99 -0.50 -2.58 13.11
CA SER A 99 -1.50 -1.52 12.96
C SER A 99 -2.65 -1.91 12.03
N ALA A 100 -2.38 -2.63 10.94
CA ALA A 100 -3.41 -3.19 10.06
C ALA A 100 -4.28 -4.20 10.81
N TRP A 101 -3.66 -5.08 11.61
CA TRP A 101 -4.38 -6.03 12.46
C TRP A 101 -5.30 -5.32 13.46
N LEU A 102 -4.78 -4.31 14.17
CA LEU A 102 -5.58 -3.50 15.09
C LEU A 102 -6.73 -2.78 14.38
N LEU A 103 -6.49 -2.23 13.19
CA LEU A 103 -7.53 -1.58 12.40
C LEU A 103 -8.66 -2.55 12.05
N ILE A 104 -8.33 -3.79 11.64
CA ILE A 104 -9.33 -4.83 11.35
C ILE A 104 -10.13 -5.18 12.61
N LEU A 105 -9.46 -5.35 13.76
CA LEU A 105 -10.13 -5.66 15.03
C LEU A 105 -11.09 -4.55 15.45
N VAL A 106 -10.64 -3.30 15.39
CA VAL A 106 -11.47 -2.13 15.70
C VAL A 106 -12.66 -2.08 14.74
N TRP A 107 -12.41 -2.23 13.44
CA TRP A 107 -13.47 -2.22 12.44
C TRP A 107 -14.53 -3.30 12.71
N SER A 108 -14.12 -4.55 12.92
CA SER A 108 -15.02 -5.69 13.17
C SER A 108 -15.86 -5.57 14.45
N ARG A 109 -15.49 -4.67 15.37
CA ARG A 109 -16.25 -4.42 16.59
C ARG A 109 -17.28 -3.31 16.45
N PHE A 110 -17.06 -2.38 15.52
CA PHE A 110 -17.90 -1.18 15.35
C PHE A 110 -18.73 -1.19 14.06
N HIS A 111 -18.40 -2.04 13.09
CA HIS A 111 -19.10 -2.24 11.81
C HIS A 111 -19.27 -3.74 11.54
#